data_AF-A0A7S9PTE0-F1
#
_entry.id   AF-A0A7S9PTE0-F1
#
_cell.length_a   1.000
_cell.length_b   1.000
_cell.length_c   1.000
_cell.angle_alpha   90.00
_cell.angle_beta   90.00
_cell.angle_gamma   90.00
#
_symmetry.space_group_name_H-M   'P 1'
#
loop_
_entity.id
_entity.type
_entity.pdbx_description
1 polymer ?
#
loop_
_entity_poly.entity_id
_entity_poly.type
_entity_poly.pdbx_seq_one_letter_code
_entity_poly.pdbx_strand_id
1 'polypeptide(L)'
;MAAPPESMTPVAATTQQALPNKNSPVDQQDLDDWKHRFSQVVSRPGEVVKSRSPEGSQPWQAGFFDCFNPIDTCLMTYCLPCITFGRTHHRIRKDGTLKGYEPINTSCLLFCGAGCVGLHWIPLAMQRMNIREKYNLQGSCLEDLVLSCCCHCCTMVQSDKEAGHREELLRSGGGVQQQYRANTDEMRYPPKSG
;
A
#
# COMPACT_ATOMS: atom_id res chain seq x y z
N MET A 1 0.98 69.01 14.82
CA MET A 1 -0.12 68.16 14.30
C MET A 1 0.51 66.85 13.87
N ALA A 2 0.40 65.81 14.69
CA ALA A 2 0.97 64.49 14.41
C ALA A 2 -0.11 63.63 13.73
N ALA A 3 0.22 62.99 12.61
CA ALA A 3 -0.65 62.02 11.94
C ALA A 3 -0.67 60.68 12.70
N PRO A 4 -1.78 59.92 12.71
CA PRO A 4 -1.84 58.62 13.37
C PRO A 4 -1.23 57.51 12.50
N PRO A 5 -0.75 56.40 13.09
CA PRO A 5 -0.22 55.27 12.32
C PRO A 5 -1.34 54.41 11.72
N GLU A 6 -1.19 54.05 10.46
CA GLU A 6 -2.10 53.17 9.71
C GLU A 6 -1.97 51.71 10.20
N SER A 7 -3.11 51.08 10.42
CA SER A 7 -3.25 49.67 10.79
C SER A 7 -2.95 48.75 9.60
N MET A 8 -1.92 47.92 9.69
CA MET A 8 -1.68 46.84 8.71
C MET A 8 -2.60 45.66 9.01
N THR A 9 -3.49 45.35 8.06
CA THR A 9 -4.28 44.11 8.03
C THR A 9 -3.40 42.92 7.60
N PRO A 10 -3.68 41.69 8.07
CA PRO A 10 -2.88 40.53 7.70
C PRO A 10 -3.23 40.10 6.26
N VAL A 11 -2.21 40.02 5.40
CA VAL A 11 -2.32 39.47 4.06
C VAL A 11 -2.54 37.96 4.18
N ALA A 12 -3.67 37.47 3.65
CA ALA A 12 -3.99 36.07 3.59
C ALA A 12 -2.89 35.30 2.83
N ALA A 13 -2.33 34.27 3.48
CA ALA A 13 -1.34 33.39 2.89
C ALA A 13 -2.00 32.49 1.83
N THR A 14 -1.87 32.86 0.57
CA THR A 14 -2.24 31.99 -0.55
C THR A 14 -1.22 30.87 -0.65
N THR A 15 -1.60 29.66 -0.25
CA THR A 15 -0.81 28.45 -0.50
C THR A 15 -0.74 28.21 -2.02
N GLN A 16 0.40 28.54 -2.63
CA GLN A 16 0.70 28.16 -4.01
C GLN A 16 0.96 26.65 -4.04
N GLN A 17 0.00 25.88 -4.55
CA GLN A 17 0.23 24.48 -4.92
C GLN A 17 1.18 24.46 -6.12
N ALA A 18 2.38 23.92 -5.91
CA ALA A 18 3.37 23.72 -6.97
C ALA A 18 2.89 22.64 -7.95
N LEU A 19 2.96 22.92 -9.25
CA LEU A 19 2.69 21.95 -10.31
C LEU A 19 3.70 20.78 -10.25
N PRO A 20 3.28 19.53 -10.51
CA PRO A 20 4.14 18.37 -10.42
C PRO A 20 5.25 18.42 -11.47
N ASN A 21 6.50 18.51 -11.00
CA ASN A 21 7.68 18.45 -11.83
C ASN A 21 7.85 17.01 -12.34
N LYS A 22 7.58 16.77 -13.63
CA LYS A 22 7.54 15.44 -14.27
C LYS A 22 8.83 14.61 -14.17
N ASN A 23 9.93 15.20 -13.69
CA ASN A 23 11.24 14.54 -13.60
C ASN A 23 11.67 14.19 -12.16
N SER A 24 10.81 14.41 -11.16
CA SER A 24 11.13 14.04 -9.77
C SER A 24 10.69 12.60 -9.49
N PRO A 25 11.55 11.73 -8.92
CA PRO A 25 11.14 10.42 -8.43
C PRO A 25 10.19 10.51 -7.21
N VAL A 26 10.03 11.71 -6.66
CA VAL A 26 9.16 12.00 -5.51
C VAL A 26 7.82 12.54 -6.00
N ASP A 27 6.80 11.73 -5.84
CA ASP A 27 5.38 12.04 -5.99
C ASP A 27 4.82 12.61 -4.66
N GLN A 28 4.27 13.82 -4.72
CA GLN A 28 3.74 14.54 -3.55
C GLN A 28 2.52 13.86 -2.94
N GLN A 29 1.66 13.24 -3.76
CA GLN A 29 0.48 12.53 -3.29
C GLN A 29 0.88 11.28 -2.49
N ASP A 30 1.90 10.55 -2.93
CA ASP A 30 2.46 9.42 -2.17
C ASP A 30 3.08 9.86 -0.85
N LEU A 31 3.82 10.99 -0.86
CA LEU A 31 4.39 11.53 0.36
C LEU A 31 3.31 11.87 1.39
N ASP A 32 2.24 12.52 0.94
CA ASP A 32 1.16 12.94 1.81
C ASP A 32 0.32 11.75 2.30
N ASP A 33 0.12 10.70 1.48
CA ASP A 33 -0.45 9.42 1.93
C ASP A 33 0.40 8.77 3.04
N TRP A 34 1.72 8.70 2.84
CA TRP A 34 2.63 8.15 3.84
C TRP A 34 2.59 8.94 5.15
N LYS A 35 2.66 10.27 5.09
CA LYS A 35 2.55 11.13 6.28
C LYS A 35 1.23 10.93 7.01
N HIS A 36 0.13 10.89 6.27
CA HIS A 36 -1.20 10.70 6.84
C HIS A 36 -1.32 9.36 7.57
N ARG A 37 -0.85 8.27 6.95
CA ARG A 37 -0.85 6.95 7.59
C ARG A 37 0.05 6.90 8.81
N PHE A 38 1.22 7.51 8.74
CA PHE A 38 2.14 7.58 9.87
C PHE A 38 1.48 8.35 11.03
N SER A 39 0.86 9.50 10.73
CA SER A 39 0.09 10.30 11.69
C SER A 39 -1.04 9.50 12.34
N GLN A 40 -1.76 8.69 11.57
CA GLN A 40 -2.81 7.82 12.10
C GLN A 40 -2.29 6.70 13.00
N VAL A 41 -1.09 6.18 12.75
CA VAL A 41 -0.50 5.13 13.60
C VAL A 41 -0.05 5.74 14.93
N VAL A 42 0.58 6.92 14.90
CA VAL A 42 1.11 7.57 16.10
C VAL A 42 0.05 8.25 16.97
N SER A 43 -1.12 8.61 16.42
CA SER A 43 -2.21 9.23 17.20
C SER A 43 -2.98 8.23 18.06
N ARG A 44 -2.91 6.93 17.75
CA ARG A 44 -3.63 5.85 18.44
C ARG A 44 -2.76 4.59 18.60
N PRO A 45 -1.57 4.70 19.21
CA PRO A 45 -0.61 3.60 19.26
C PRO A 45 -1.15 2.39 20.01
N GLY A 46 -1.90 2.61 21.11
CA GLY A 46 -2.46 1.53 21.93
C GLY A 46 -3.53 0.70 21.21
N GLU A 47 -4.31 1.32 20.32
CA GLU A 47 -5.31 0.63 19.51
C GLU A 47 -4.65 -0.14 18.36
N VAL A 48 -3.72 0.51 17.65
CA VAL A 48 -3.03 -0.09 16.51
C VAL A 48 -2.23 -1.31 16.94
N VAL A 49 -1.48 -1.23 18.05
CA VAL A 49 -0.70 -2.37 18.57
C VAL A 49 -1.60 -3.58 18.92
N LYS A 50 -2.83 -3.34 19.38
CA LYS A 50 -3.79 -4.40 19.72
C LYS A 50 -4.62 -4.87 18.52
N SER A 51 -4.45 -4.27 17.34
CA SER A 51 -5.23 -4.59 16.15
C SER A 51 -4.88 -5.99 15.62
N ARG A 52 -5.92 -6.71 15.22
CA ARG A 52 -5.86 -8.04 14.62
C ARG A 52 -6.93 -8.15 13.54
N SER A 53 -6.70 -9.01 12.56
CA SER A 53 -7.69 -9.28 11.52
C SER A 53 -8.97 -9.90 12.10
N PRO A 54 -10.14 -9.63 11.51
CA PRO A 54 -11.41 -10.24 11.94
C PRO A 54 -11.42 -11.77 11.86
N GLU A 55 -12.36 -12.38 12.58
CA GLU A 55 -12.67 -13.81 12.39
C GLU A 55 -13.21 -14.03 10.97
N GLY A 56 -12.70 -15.07 10.29
CA GLY A 56 -13.04 -15.35 8.88
C GLY A 56 -12.15 -14.65 7.85
N SER A 57 -11.10 -13.92 8.26
CA SER A 57 -10.07 -13.45 7.32
C SER A 57 -9.36 -14.61 6.62
N GLN A 58 -8.92 -14.37 5.39
CA GLN A 58 -8.29 -15.36 4.52
C GLN A 58 -6.83 -15.60 4.93
N PRO A 59 -6.30 -16.82 4.78
CA PRO A 59 -4.87 -17.06 4.95
C PRO A 59 -4.04 -16.35 3.86
N TRP A 60 -2.76 -16.17 4.14
CA TRP A 60 -1.77 -15.79 3.13
C TRP A 60 -1.64 -16.92 2.10
N GLN A 61 -1.57 -16.58 0.82
CA GLN A 61 -1.36 -17.55 -0.25
C GLN A 61 0.08 -18.05 -0.27
N ALA A 62 1.04 -17.12 -0.14
CA ALA A 62 2.46 -17.46 -0.12
C ALA A 62 2.90 -17.87 1.29
N GLY A 63 3.64 -18.97 1.41
CA GLY A 63 4.28 -19.36 2.67
C GLY A 63 5.31 -18.30 3.11
N PHE A 64 5.43 -18.08 4.42
CA PHE A 64 6.32 -17.03 4.94
C PHE A 64 7.79 -17.26 4.59
N PHE A 65 8.28 -18.49 4.74
CA PHE A 65 9.66 -18.87 4.40
C PHE A 65 9.85 -19.31 2.94
N ASP A 66 8.84 -19.09 2.09
CA ASP A 66 8.89 -19.40 0.66
C ASP A 66 9.44 -18.22 -0.15
N CYS A 67 10.45 -17.52 0.40
CA CYS A 67 11.01 -16.32 -0.22
C CYS A 67 11.94 -16.64 -1.40
N PHE A 68 12.50 -17.85 -1.47
CA PHE A 68 13.35 -18.32 -2.57
C PHE A 68 12.58 -18.73 -3.83
N ASN A 69 11.24 -18.63 -3.81
CA ASN A 69 10.39 -18.98 -4.94
C ASN A 69 9.49 -17.79 -5.31
N PRO A 70 9.76 -17.05 -6.39
CA PRO A 70 10.86 -17.24 -7.32
C PRO A 70 12.17 -16.58 -6.81
N ILE A 71 13.31 -17.18 -7.14
CA ILE A 71 14.63 -16.80 -6.59
C ILE A 71 15.10 -15.41 -7.06
N ASP A 72 14.67 -14.99 -8.24
CA ASP A 72 14.93 -13.66 -8.80
C ASP A 72 14.38 -12.55 -7.90
N THR A 73 13.16 -12.71 -7.39
CA THR A 73 12.52 -11.77 -6.47
C THR A 73 13.22 -11.78 -5.11
N CYS A 74 13.67 -12.95 -4.65
CA CYS A 74 14.51 -13.04 -3.44
C CYS A 74 15.80 -12.24 -3.59
N LEU A 75 16.52 -12.42 -4.70
CA LEU A 75 17.80 -11.76 -4.95
C LEU A 75 17.62 -10.25 -5.15
N MET A 76 16.59 -9.82 -5.88
CA MET A 76 16.23 -8.40 -5.99
C MET A 76 15.93 -7.82 -4.60
N THR A 77 15.13 -8.50 -3.79
CA THR A 77 14.78 -8.06 -2.43
C THR A 77 15.99 -7.97 -1.53
N TYR A 78 16.93 -8.89 -1.65
CA TYR A 78 18.15 -8.90 -0.85
C TYR A 78 19.10 -7.75 -1.24
N CYS A 79 19.35 -7.57 -2.54
CA CYS A 79 20.28 -6.55 -3.04
C CYS A 79 19.69 -5.14 -3.02
N LEU A 80 18.39 -5.00 -3.31
CA LEU A 80 17.68 -3.74 -3.51
C LEU A 80 16.27 -3.80 -2.87
N PRO A 81 16.19 -3.95 -1.53
CA PRO A 81 14.91 -4.10 -0.83
C PRO A 81 13.96 -2.92 -1.06
N CYS A 82 14.50 -1.71 -1.18
CA CYS A 82 13.70 -0.51 -1.43
C CYS A 82 12.90 -0.57 -2.75
N ILE A 83 13.44 -1.22 -3.80
CA ILE A 83 12.76 -1.37 -5.09
C ILE A 83 11.56 -2.30 -4.94
N THR A 84 11.74 -3.45 -4.27
CA THR A 84 10.66 -4.43 -4.06
C THR A 84 9.57 -3.84 -3.14
N PHE A 85 9.97 -3.11 -2.10
CA PHE A 85 9.05 -2.36 -1.25
C PHE A 85 8.22 -1.34 -2.05
N GLY A 86 8.89 -0.52 -2.87
CA GLY A 86 8.26 0.48 -3.73
C GLY A 86 7.34 -0.14 -4.79
N ARG A 87 7.74 -1.28 -5.38
CA ARG A 87 6.93 -2.06 -6.33
C ARG A 87 5.65 -2.55 -5.70
N THR A 88 5.78 -3.18 -4.52
CA THR A 88 4.64 -3.67 -3.76
C THR A 88 3.69 -2.52 -3.43
N HIS A 89 4.22 -1.36 -3.04
CA HIS A 89 3.42 -0.18 -2.69
C HIS A 89 2.61 0.32 -3.89
N HIS A 90 3.28 0.48 -5.04
CA HIS A 90 2.64 0.87 -6.28
C HIS A 90 1.52 -0.08 -6.65
N ARG A 91 1.77 -1.40 -6.54
CA ARG A 91 0.78 -2.43 -6.85
C ARG A 91 -0.47 -2.31 -6.00
N ILE A 92 -0.32 -2.07 -4.69
CA ILE A 92 -1.47 -2.07 -3.77
C ILE A 92 -2.20 -0.72 -3.70
N ARG A 93 -1.54 0.41 -3.98
CA ARG A 93 -2.11 1.76 -3.81
C ARG A 93 -2.39 2.50 -5.12
N LYS A 94 -1.65 2.23 -6.19
CA LYS A 94 -1.75 2.96 -7.47
C LYS A 94 -2.38 2.11 -8.55
N ASP A 95 -1.69 1.04 -8.96
CA ASP A 95 -2.11 0.22 -10.08
C ASP A 95 -1.63 -1.23 -9.92
N GLY A 96 -2.58 -2.16 -9.85
CA GLY A 96 -2.31 -3.58 -9.65
C GLY A 96 -1.54 -4.25 -10.80
N THR A 97 -1.54 -3.64 -11.99
CA THR A 97 -0.79 -4.11 -13.17
C THR A 97 0.60 -3.47 -13.28
N LEU A 98 0.98 -2.62 -12.31
CA LEU A 98 2.21 -1.83 -12.32
C LEU A 98 2.29 -0.80 -13.47
N LYS A 99 1.15 -0.35 -14.00
CA LYS A 99 1.16 0.72 -15.01
C LYS A 99 1.74 2.00 -14.40
N GLY A 100 2.71 2.60 -15.07
CA GLY A 100 3.40 3.81 -14.61
C GLY A 100 4.29 3.61 -13.37
N TYR A 101 4.66 2.36 -13.06
CA TYR A 101 5.62 2.07 -12.00
C TYR A 101 7.04 2.43 -12.43
N GLU A 102 7.72 3.20 -11.58
CA GLU A 102 9.16 3.47 -11.68
C GLU A 102 9.90 2.80 -10.50
N PRO A 103 11.06 2.14 -10.73
CA PRO A 103 11.82 1.46 -9.68
C PRO A 103 12.23 2.37 -8.53
N ILE A 104 12.67 3.59 -8.86
CA ILE A 104 12.98 4.64 -7.89
C ILE A 104 11.78 5.56 -7.80
N ASN A 105 10.94 5.34 -6.80
CA ASN A 105 9.76 6.15 -6.48
C ASN A 105 9.78 6.62 -5.02
N THR A 106 8.78 7.42 -4.63
CA THR A 106 8.62 7.93 -3.26
C THR A 106 8.75 6.84 -2.19
N SER A 107 8.12 5.68 -2.38
CA SER A 107 8.14 4.59 -1.40
C SER A 107 9.50 3.89 -1.35
N CYS A 108 10.18 3.74 -2.49
CA CYS A 108 11.56 3.26 -2.54
C CYS A 108 12.49 4.19 -1.76
N LEU A 109 12.41 5.51 -1.98
CA LEU A 109 13.23 6.50 -1.29
C LEU A 109 12.91 6.56 0.22
N LEU A 110 11.64 6.47 0.61
CA LEU A 110 11.20 6.38 2.00
C LEU A 110 11.83 5.17 2.70
N PHE A 111 11.73 3.98 2.10
CA PHE A 111 12.28 2.76 2.67
C PHE A 111 13.81 2.82 2.78
N CYS A 112 14.47 3.33 1.73
CA CYS A 112 15.92 3.54 1.73
C CYS A 112 16.34 4.47 2.87
N GLY A 113 15.70 5.63 3.00
CA GLY A 113 15.97 6.59 4.08
C GLY A 113 15.71 6.02 5.49
N ALA A 114 14.61 5.28 5.68
CA ALA A 114 14.33 4.60 6.94
C ALA A 114 15.36 3.51 7.25
N GLY A 115 15.86 2.80 6.22
CA GLY A 115 16.94 1.83 6.33
C GLY A 115 18.25 2.42 6.82
N CYS A 116 18.62 3.62 6.35
CA CYS A 116 19.83 4.32 6.78
C CYS A 116 19.88 4.61 8.29
N VAL A 117 18.73 4.66 8.97
CA VAL A 117 18.63 4.86 10.43
C VAL A 117 18.15 3.62 11.19
N GLY A 118 18.11 2.45 10.55
CA GLY A 118 17.70 1.19 11.18
C GLY A 118 16.20 1.06 11.44
N LEU A 119 15.36 1.92 10.85
CA LEU A 119 13.91 1.96 11.06
C LEU A 119 13.10 1.39 9.88
N HIS A 120 13.72 0.69 8.94
CA HIS A 120 13.07 0.11 7.75
C HIS A 120 11.90 -0.85 8.08
N TRP A 121 11.93 -1.48 9.25
CA TRP A 121 10.87 -2.39 9.71
C TRP A 121 9.53 -1.67 9.96
N ILE A 122 9.54 -0.37 10.27
CA ILE A 122 8.31 0.42 10.48
C ILE A 122 7.50 0.58 9.17
N PRO A 123 8.05 1.16 8.09
CA PRO A 123 7.31 1.27 6.83
C PRO A 123 6.97 -0.11 6.24
N LEU A 124 7.81 -1.13 6.46
CA LEU A 124 7.50 -2.52 6.05
C LEU A 124 6.29 -3.08 6.78
N ALA A 125 6.25 -2.97 8.11
CA ALA A 125 5.12 -3.41 8.92
C ALA A 125 3.84 -2.63 8.55
N MET A 126 3.95 -1.32 8.35
CA MET A 126 2.84 -0.50 7.86
C MET A 126 2.32 -0.97 6.52
N GLN A 127 3.18 -1.25 5.55
CA GLN A 127 2.76 -1.77 4.26
C GLN A 127 2.09 -3.14 4.40
N ARG A 128 2.65 -4.04 5.21
CA ARG A 128 2.07 -5.36 5.47
C ARG A 128 0.68 -5.28 6.11
N MET A 129 0.50 -4.42 7.12
CA MET A 129 -0.82 -4.14 7.71
C MET A 129 -1.82 -3.70 6.62
N ASN A 130 -1.41 -2.83 5.70
CA ASN A 130 -2.28 -2.35 4.62
C ASN A 130 -2.64 -3.46 3.61
N ILE A 131 -1.71 -4.39 3.33
CA ILE A 131 -1.99 -5.57 2.50
C ILE A 131 -3.02 -6.45 3.18
N ARG A 132 -2.89 -6.68 4.49
CA ARG A 132 -3.87 -7.46 5.26
C ARG A 132 -5.25 -6.83 5.24
N GLU A 133 -5.33 -5.52 5.44
CA GLU A 133 -6.59 -4.78 5.40
C GLU A 133 -7.22 -4.83 4.00
N LYS A 134 -6.44 -4.52 2.95
CA LYS A 134 -6.92 -4.47 1.55
C LYS A 134 -7.51 -5.81 1.09
N TYR A 135 -6.88 -6.92 1.48
CA TYR A 135 -7.24 -8.25 0.98
C TYR A 135 -7.93 -9.13 2.03
N ASN A 136 -8.29 -8.58 3.19
CA ASN A 136 -8.86 -9.30 4.33
C ASN A 136 -8.03 -10.54 4.72
N LEU A 137 -6.74 -10.36 4.98
CA LEU A 137 -5.81 -11.43 5.37
C LEU A 137 -5.68 -11.55 6.88
N GLN A 138 -5.36 -12.74 7.36
CA GLN A 138 -5.03 -13.02 8.75
C GLN A 138 -3.73 -12.34 9.20
N GLY A 139 -3.68 -11.92 10.46
CA GLY A 139 -2.49 -11.39 11.12
C GLY A 139 -2.83 -10.37 12.19
N SER A 140 -1.78 -9.80 12.80
CA SER A 140 -1.90 -8.74 13.80
C SER A 140 -0.81 -7.69 13.62
N CYS A 141 -1.00 -6.51 14.22
CA CYS A 141 0.03 -5.48 14.19
C CYS A 141 1.35 -5.96 14.81
N LEU A 142 1.31 -6.64 15.95
CA LEU A 142 2.52 -7.17 16.59
C LEU A 142 3.24 -8.19 15.71
N GLU A 143 2.50 -9.09 15.06
CA GLU A 143 3.07 -10.03 14.11
C GLU A 143 3.75 -9.30 12.95
N ASP A 144 3.10 -8.29 12.36
CA ASP A 144 3.69 -7.52 11.27
C ASP A 144 4.97 -6.80 11.68
N LEU A 145 5.03 -6.24 12.90
CA LEU A 145 6.23 -5.59 13.43
C LEU A 145 7.37 -6.59 13.64
N VAL A 146 7.09 -7.74 14.27
CA VAL A 146 8.10 -8.77 14.55
C VAL A 146 8.63 -9.37 13.26
N LEU A 147 7.76 -9.76 12.33
CA LEU A 147 8.17 -10.36 11.05
C LEU A 147 8.96 -9.35 10.20
N SER A 148 8.53 -8.08 10.18
CA SER A 148 9.24 -7.02 9.45
C SER A 148 10.62 -6.71 10.03
N CYS A 149 10.78 -6.80 11.36
CA CYS A 149 12.04 -6.53 12.04
C CYS A 149 13.00 -7.73 11.97
N CYS A 150 12.53 -8.93 12.29
CA CYS A 150 13.36 -10.12 12.41
C CYS A 150 13.63 -10.82 11.07
N CYS A 151 12.77 -10.62 10.06
CA CYS A 151 12.90 -11.28 8.77
C CYS A 151 12.32 -10.41 7.64
N HIS A 152 12.91 -9.23 7.43
CA HIS A 152 12.43 -8.24 6.45
C HIS A 152 12.37 -8.80 5.02
N CYS A 153 13.33 -9.66 4.62
CA CYS A 153 13.38 -10.22 3.26
C CYS A 153 12.15 -11.12 2.99
N CYS A 154 11.90 -12.11 3.85
CA CYS A 154 10.74 -12.98 3.73
C CYS A 154 9.43 -12.20 3.78
N THR A 155 9.34 -11.25 4.72
CA THR A 155 8.17 -10.38 4.85
C THR A 155 7.89 -9.61 3.56
N MET A 156 8.93 -9.05 2.94
CA MET A 156 8.80 -8.26 1.72
C MET A 156 8.47 -9.14 0.50
N VAL A 157 9.13 -10.29 0.34
CA VAL A 157 8.83 -11.21 -0.77
C VAL A 157 7.40 -11.77 -0.65
N GLN A 158 6.99 -12.20 0.54
CA GLN A 158 5.62 -12.69 0.77
C GLN A 158 4.59 -11.59 0.44
N SER A 159 4.86 -10.36 0.85
CA SER A 159 3.99 -9.20 0.58
C SER A 159 3.88 -8.89 -0.91
N ASP A 160 4.99 -8.92 -1.66
CA ASP A 160 5.01 -8.69 -3.11
C ASP A 160 4.26 -9.81 -3.87
N LYS A 161 4.50 -11.08 -3.50
CA LYS A 161 3.80 -12.25 -4.05
C LYS A 161 2.30 -12.18 -3.82
N GLU A 162 1.88 -11.88 -2.59
CA GLU A 162 0.47 -11.78 -2.23
C GLU A 162 -0.23 -10.66 -3.02
N ALA A 163 0.40 -9.48 -3.09
CA ALA A 163 -0.12 -8.37 -3.88
C ALA A 163 -0.22 -8.72 -5.36
N GLY A 164 0.80 -9.37 -5.94
CA GLY A 164 0.78 -9.83 -7.33
C GLY A 164 -0.36 -10.80 -7.61
N HIS A 165 -0.47 -11.84 -6.79
CA HIS A 165 -1.47 -12.88 -6.94
C HIS A 165 -2.90 -12.34 -6.84
N ARG A 166 -3.17 -11.49 -5.84
CA ARG A 166 -4.52 -10.98 -5.60
C ARG A 166 -4.96 -9.93 -6.61
N GLU A 167 -4.08 -9.03 -7.04
CA GLU A 167 -4.44 -8.10 -8.12
C GLU A 167 -4.74 -8.84 -9.42
N GLU A 168 -4.02 -9.92 -9.72
CA GLU A 168 -4.33 -10.77 -10.87
C GLU A 168 -5.69 -11.48 -10.74
N LEU A 169 -6.01 -12.00 -9.55
CA LEU A 169 -7.33 -12.59 -9.28
C LEU A 169 -8.46 -11.55 -9.37
N LEU A 170 -8.27 -10.33 -8.87
CA LEU A 170 -9.27 -9.26 -8.99
C LEU A 170 -9.50 -8.88 -10.46
N ARG A 171 -8.43 -8.85 -11.27
CA ARG A 171 -8.50 -8.60 -12.72
C ARG A 171 -9.24 -9.72 -13.45
N SER A 172 -8.88 -10.97 -13.19
CA SER A 172 -9.48 -12.15 -13.82
C SER A 172 -10.92 -12.41 -13.34
N GLY A 173 -11.20 -12.17 -12.06
CA GLY A 173 -12.51 -12.31 -11.44
C GLY A 173 -13.52 -11.23 -11.87
N GLY A 174 -13.05 -10.06 -12.29
CA GLY A 174 -13.88 -9.04 -12.95
C GLY A 174 -14.54 -9.56 -14.23
N GLY A 175 -13.89 -10.48 -14.95
CA GLY A 175 -14.48 -11.18 -16.10
C GLY A 175 -15.52 -12.23 -15.69
N VAL A 176 -15.28 -12.97 -14.60
CA VAL A 176 -16.17 -14.03 -14.11
C VAL A 176 -17.50 -13.45 -13.57
N GLN A 177 -17.45 -12.31 -12.88
CA GLN A 177 -18.67 -11.64 -12.39
C GLN A 177 -19.51 -11.04 -13.52
N GLN A 178 -18.85 -10.56 -14.59
CA GLN A 178 -19.54 -10.00 -15.76
C GLN A 178 -20.19 -11.09 -16.62
N GLN A 179 -19.58 -12.28 -16.71
CA GLN A 179 -20.17 -13.43 -17.40
C GLN A 179 -21.39 -13.99 -16.65
N TYR A 180 -21.39 -13.98 -15.30
CA TYR A 180 -22.59 -14.36 -14.54
C TYR A 180 -23.73 -13.36 -14.73
N ARG A 181 -23.44 -12.04 -14.71
CA ARG A 181 -24.45 -10.99 -14.96
C ARG A 181 -25.02 -11.05 -16.38
N ALA A 182 -24.18 -11.24 -17.40
CA ALA A 182 -24.63 -11.36 -18.79
C ALA A 182 -25.51 -12.62 -19.01
N ASN A 183 -25.19 -13.73 -18.34
CA ASN A 183 -25.97 -14.98 -18.45
C ASN A 183 -27.30 -14.92 -17.66
N THR A 184 -27.38 -14.13 -16.58
CA THR A 184 -28.67 -13.94 -15.85
C THR A 184 -29.69 -13.11 -16.63
N ASP A 185 -29.25 -12.18 -17.49
CA ASP A 185 -30.16 -11.41 -18.35
C ASP A 185 -30.76 -12.27 -19.49
N GLU A 186 -30.15 -13.42 -19.81
CA GLU A 186 -30.61 -14.34 -20.86
C GLU A 186 -31.60 -15.41 -20.35
N MET A 187 -31.66 -15.67 -19.04
CA MET A 187 -32.56 -16.67 -18.44
C MET A 187 -33.94 -16.08 -18.08
N ARG A 188 -34.69 -15.61 -19.08
CA ARG A 188 -36.12 -15.28 -18.95
C ARG A 188 -36.97 -16.54 -19.15
N TYR A 189 -37.49 -17.11 -18.07
CA TYR A 189 -38.42 -18.24 -18.17
C TYR A 189 -39.76 -17.84 -18.83
N PRO A 190 -40.34 -18.68 -19.71
CA PRO A 190 -41.62 -18.38 -20.31
C PRO A 190 -42.76 -18.45 -19.27
N PRO A 191 -43.77 -17.56 -19.37
CA PRO A 191 -44.89 -17.56 -18.45
C PRO A 191 -45.74 -18.82 -18.63
N LYS A 192 -46.14 -19.42 -17.51
CA LYS A 192 -47.06 -20.57 -17.50
C LYS A 192 -48.46 -20.08 -17.90
N SER A 193 -48.95 -20.56 -19.03
CA SER A 193 -50.34 -20.41 -19.46
C SER A 193 -51.26 -21.21 -18.53
N GLY A 194 -52.23 -20.53 -17.93
CA GLY A 194 -53.34 -21.14 -17.19
C GLY A 194 -54.41 -21.72 -18.09
#